data_AF-A0A3N0XFT9-F1
#
_entry.id   AF-A0A3N0XFT9-F1
#
_cell.length_a   1.000
_cell.length_b   1.000
_cell.length_c   1.000
_cell.angle_alpha   90.00
_cell.angle_beta   90.00
_cell.angle_gamma   90.00
#
_symmetry.space_group_name_H-M   'P 1'
#
loop_
_entity.id
_entity.type
_entity.pdbx_description
1 polymer ?
#
loop_
_entity_poly.entity_id
_entity_poly.type
_entity_poly.pdbx_seq_one_letter_code
_entity_poly.pdbx_strand_id
1 'polypeptide(L)' 'MNSSFDLSRRNPQEDFELIQRIGSGTYGDVYKVKMCFLQTWLVFWTVQSTFKGPVL' A
#
# COMPACT_ATOMS: atom_id res chain seq x y z
N MET A 1 32.26 -1.75 -0.59
CA MET A 1 30.98 -1.03 -0.56
C MET A 1 29.91 -2.01 -1.02
N ASN A 2 29.21 -2.67 -0.10
CA ASN A 2 28.07 -3.53 -0.48
C ASN A 2 26.88 -2.62 -0.77
N SER A 3 26.82 -2.08 -1.98
CA SER A 3 25.62 -1.48 -2.55
C SER A 3 24.67 -2.58 -2.99
N SER A 4 24.28 -3.45 -2.07
CA SER A 4 23.13 -4.32 -2.30
C SER A 4 21.92 -3.39 -2.36
N PHE A 5 21.50 -3.04 -3.58
CA PHE A 5 20.20 -2.45 -3.83
C PHE A 5 19.19 -3.33 -3.10
N ASP A 6 18.60 -2.82 -2.01
CA ASP A 6 17.62 -3.53 -1.17
C ASP A 6 16.27 -3.56 -1.89
N LEU A 7 16.29 -4.07 -3.11
CA LEU A 7 15.12 -4.32 -3.93
C LEU A 7 14.46 -5.57 -3.37
N SER A 8 13.27 -5.39 -2.83
CA SER A 8 12.44 -6.51 -2.40
C SER A 8 12.26 -7.50 -3.54
N ARG A 9 12.57 -8.78 -3.26
CA ARG A 9 12.30 -9.90 -4.18
C ARG A 9 10.88 -10.45 -4.04
N ARG A 10 10.08 -9.92 -3.10
CA ARG A 10 8.68 -10.32 -2.94
C ARG A 10 7.87 -9.87 -4.14
N ASN A 11 6.86 -10.64 -4.50
CA ASN A 11 5.96 -10.28 -5.59
C ASN A 11 5.15 -9.03 -5.18
N PRO A 12 5.33 -7.87 -5.82
CA PRO A 12 4.63 -6.66 -5.44
C PRO A 12 3.10 -6.76 -5.63
N GLN A 13 2.60 -7.68 -6.46
CA GLN A 13 1.15 -7.88 -6.62
C GLN A 13 0.47 -8.43 -5.36
N GLU A 14 1.22 -9.02 -4.43
CA GLU A 14 0.70 -9.47 -3.13
C GLU A 14 0.47 -8.30 -2.18
N ASP A 15 1.26 -7.25 -2.32
CA ASP A 15 1.25 -6.08 -1.43
C ASP A 15 0.47 -4.90 -2.02
N PHE A 16 0.25 -4.88 -3.34
CA PHE A 16 -0.30 -3.73 -4.05
C PHE A 16 -1.43 -4.09 -5.02
N GLU A 17 -2.56 -3.40 -4.86
CA GLU A 17 -3.67 -3.44 -5.81
C GLU A 17 -3.55 -2.27 -6.81
N LEU A 18 -3.58 -2.55 -8.11
CA LEU A 18 -3.56 -1.53 -9.16
C LEU A 18 -4.93 -0.84 -9.23
N ILE A 19 -4.98 0.48 -9.05
CA ILE A 19 -6.24 1.24 -9.01
C ILE A 19 -6.52 1.90 -10.35
N GLN A 20 -5.51 2.59 -10.87
CA GLN A 20 -5.68 3.46 -12.03
C GLN A 20 -4.39 3.51 -12.83
N ARG A 21 -4.52 3.30 -14.14
CA ARG A 21 -3.44 3.54 -15.10
C ARG A 21 -3.25 5.03 -15.30
N ILE A 22 -2.04 5.52 -15.07
CA ILE A 22 -1.68 6.92 -15.23
C ILE A 22 -1.13 7.17 -16.64
N GLY A 23 -0.38 6.21 -17.18
CA GLY A 23 0.14 6.28 -18.54
C GLY A 23 1.17 5.18 -18.84
N SER A 24 1.72 5.22 -20.04
CA SER A 24 2.81 4.36 -20.52
C SER A 24 3.96 5.18 -21.06
N GLY A 25 5.18 4.72 -20.83
CA GLY A 25 6.38 5.25 -21.47
C GLY A 25 7.33 4.13 -21.90
N THR A 26 8.52 4.50 -22.37
CA THR A 26 9.56 3.57 -22.84
C THR A 26 9.99 2.59 -21.75
N TYR A 27 9.87 2.98 -20.48
CA TYR A 27 10.24 2.18 -19.31
C TYR A 27 9.08 1.38 -18.71
N GLY A 28 7.92 1.37 -19.38
CA GLY A 28 6.74 0.59 -18.96
C GLY A 28 5.54 1.46 -18.56
N ASP A 29 4.53 0.79 -18.02
CA ASP A 29 3.31 1.42 -17.53
C ASP A 29 3.46 1.92 -16.09
N VAL A 30 2.81 3.05 -15.81
CA VAL A 30 2.77 3.66 -14.47
C VAL A 30 1.34 3.60 -13.95
N TYR A 31 1.20 3.06 -12.75
CA TYR A 31 -0.09 2.90 -12.07
C TYR A 31 -0.07 3.56 -10.70
N LYS A 32 -1.23 4.09 -10.31
CA LYS A 32 -1.50 4.39 -8.90
C LYS A 32 -1.94 3.11 -8.21
N VAL A 33 -1.29 2.79 -7.09
CA VAL A 33 -1.52 1.55 -6.35
C VAL A 33 -2.05 1.81 -4.95
N LYS A 34 -2.82 0.86 -4.41
CA LYS A 34 -3.24 0.80 -3.00
C LYS A 34 -2.38 -0.25 -2.32
N MET A 35 -1.77 0.09 -1.18
CA MET A 35 -1.09 -0.90 -0.35
C MET A 35 -2.16 -1.82 0.27
N CYS A 36 -2.22 -3.06 -0.22
CA CYS A 36 -3.23 -4.04 0.16
C CYS A 36 -2.79 -4.96 1.32
N PHE A 37 -1.58 -4.76 1.87
CA PHE A 37 -1.05 -5.56 2.99
C PHE A 37 -1.83 -5.40 4.32
N LEU A 38 -3.04 -4.82 4.31
CA LEU A 38 -3.68 -4.30 5.51
C LEU A 38 -5.12 -4.70 5.69
N GLN A 39 -5.26 -5.97 6.05
CA GLN A 39 -6.22 -6.31 7.09
C GLN A 39 -5.86 -5.63 8.44
N THR A 40 -4.58 -5.29 8.70
CA THR A 40 -4.11 -4.80 10.03
C THR A 40 -4.32 -3.30 10.30
N TRP A 41 -4.09 -2.41 9.32
CA TRP A 41 -4.21 -0.95 9.53
C TRP A 41 -5.68 -0.52 9.62
N LEU A 42 -6.59 -1.23 8.95
CA LEU A 42 -8.03 -1.04 9.07
C LEU A 42 -8.55 -1.43 10.45
N VAL A 43 -8.09 -2.56 11.01
CA VAL A 43 -8.38 -2.96 12.40
C VAL A 43 -7.85 -1.91 13.39
N PHE A 44 -6.61 -1.42 13.20
CA PHE A 44 -6.04 -0.39 14.06
C PHE A 44 -6.85 0.92 14.03
N TRP A 45 -7.24 1.39 12.83
CA TRP A 45 -8.04 2.61 12.68
C TRP A 45 -9.47 2.46 13.22
N THR A 46 -10.12 1.32 12.96
CA THR A 46 -11.46 1.02 13.49
C THR A 46 -11.44 0.96 15.01
N VAL A 47 -10.48 0.26 15.61
CA VAL A 47 -10.33 0.19 17.08
C VAL A 47 -10.14 1.59 17.68
N GLN A 48 -9.29 2.43 17.10
CA GLN A 48 -9.08 3.80 17.58
C GLN A 48 -10.33 4.70 17.41
N SER A 49 -11.13 4.48 16.36
CA SER A 49 -12.37 5.24 16.10
C SER A 49 -13.51 4.89 17.06
N THR A 50 -13.59 3.64 17.52
CA THR A 50 -14.61 3.19 18.49
C THR A 50 -14.37 3.76 19.90
N PHE A 51 -13.14 4.13 20.25
CA PHE A 51 -12.82 4.75 21.55
C PHE A 51 -13.16 6.23 21.66
N LYS A 52 -13.52 6.91 20.56
CA LYS A 52 -14.04 8.28 20.57
C LYS A 52 -15.56 8.28 20.44
N GLY A 53 -16.22 7.69 21.44
CA GLY A 53 -17.68 7.80 21.58
C GLY A 53 -18.14 9.25 21.78
N PRO A 54 -19.42 9.56 21.49
CA PRO A 54 -19.94 10.92 21.50
C PRO A 54 -19.87 11.53 22.90
N VAL A 55 -19.32 12.74 22.99
CA VAL A 55 -19.46 13.61 24.16
C VAL A 55 -20.93 14.05 24.20
N LEU A 56 -21.64 13.70 25.29
CA LEU A 56 -22.99 14.19 25.62
C LEU A 56 -23.02 15.72 25.67
#